data_AF-A0A507ZSQ6-F1
#
_entry.id   AF-A0A507ZSQ6-F1
#
_cell.length_a   1.000
_cell.length_b   1.000
_cell.length_c   1.000
_cell.angle_alpha   90.00
_cell.angle_beta   90.00
_cell.angle_gamma   90.00
#
_symmetry.space_group_name_H-M   'P 1'
#
loop_
_entity.id
_entity.type
_entity.pdbx_description
1 polymer ?
#
loop_
_entity_poly.entity_id
_entity_poly.type
_entity_poly.pdbx_seq_one_letter_code
_entity_poly.pdbx_strand_id
1 'polypeptide(L)'
;MRLAPPPADVCLYPGHEHAGLLRSLSLAMSVLGERKALALALSGTGFDELGAIDLPPGPAGGLDRVRLRAAAPLYFAAKLEDAGLLPTAELIAGLFASGAITQPIGPVARMINDFWRARRERLSADERAAIYARAVEPPYFDRLMAALCEAIVAQADGSDIRERVVLETVIDALVEFLSQRVDPMAAMAARDIVENINQALGFMRDRMLQAAFGVQSLWSLVAIAGDARGQGAGPVQRHVDLGRAGQTVLLWLAEHAGTSAPLLDPGDFELIGAAQRWLSGRIESGTATAP
;
A
#
# COMPACT_ATOMS: atom_id res chain seq x y z
N MET A 1 -23.29 13.26 -46.92
CA MET A 1 -22.89 12.78 -45.58
C MET A 1 -21.71 13.62 -45.11
N ARG A 2 -21.91 14.53 -44.15
CA ARG A 2 -20.79 15.25 -43.50
C ARG A 2 -20.30 14.38 -42.35
N LEU A 3 -19.05 13.92 -42.42
CA LEU A 3 -18.40 13.21 -41.32
C LEU A 3 -18.27 14.18 -40.14
N ALA A 4 -18.59 13.70 -38.94
CA ALA A 4 -18.38 14.45 -37.71
C ALA A 4 -16.87 14.77 -37.56
N PRO A 5 -16.50 15.95 -37.03
CA PRO A 5 -15.10 16.26 -36.78
C PRO A 5 -14.52 15.24 -35.79
N PRO A 6 -13.22 14.89 -35.93
CA PRO A 6 -12.55 14.00 -35.00
C PRO A 6 -12.64 14.58 -33.57
N PRO A 7 -12.78 13.74 -32.54
CA PRO A 7 -12.77 14.18 -31.16
C PRO A 7 -11.47 14.94 -30.88
N ALA A 8 -11.54 15.99 -30.05
CA ALA A 8 -10.38 16.79 -29.70
C ALA A 8 -9.30 15.91 -29.06
N ASP A 9 -8.04 16.11 -29.50
CA ASP A 9 -6.90 15.42 -28.91
C ASP A 9 -6.86 15.70 -27.40
N VAL A 10 -7.04 14.65 -26.60
CA VAL A 10 -6.87 14.73 -25.15
C VAL A 10 -5.38 14.91 -24.90
N CYS A 11 -4.97 16.14 -24.56
CA CYS A 11 -3.61 16.40 -24.09
C CYS A 11 -3.42 15.70 -22.74
N LEU A 12 -2.90 14.48 -22.77
CA LEU A 12 -2.43 13.79 -21.58
C LEU A 12 -1.13 14.48 -21.15
N TYR A 13 -1.22 15.39 -20.17
CA TYR A 13 -0.02 15.88 -19.50
C TYR A 13 0.78 14.68 -19.02
N PRO A 14 2.09 14.59 -19.31
CA PRO A 14 2.91 13.50 -18.79
C PRO A 14 2.83 13.53 -17.27
N GLY A 15 2.15 12.53 -16.69
CA GLY A 15 2.03 12.41 -15.26
C GLY A 15 3.43 12.29 -14.66
N HIS A 16 3.67 12.98 -13.54
CA HIS A 16 4.94 12.84 -12.81
C HIS A 16 5.20 11.34 -12.58
N GLU A 17 6.44 10.87 -12.85
CA GLU A 17 6.82 9.45 -12.86
C GLU A 17 6.39 8.64 -11.62
N HIS A 18 6.27 9.31 -10.46
CA HIS A 18 5.89 8.73 -9.17
C HIS A 18 4.47 9.11 -8.73
N ALA A 19 3.66 9.76 -9.56
CA ALA A 19 2.34 10.27 -9.18
C ALA A 19 1.43 9.16 -8.63
N GLY A 20 1.43 7.99 -9.26
CA GLY A 20 0.67 6.84 -8.79
C GLY A 20 1.11 6.35 -7.41
N LEU A 21 2.41 6.26 -7.16
CA LEU A 21 2.98 5.88 -5.87
C LEU A 21 2.62 6.90 -4.77
N LEU A 22 2.77 8.19 -5.05
CA LEU A 22 2.51 9.25 -4.08
C LEU A 22 1.03 9.37 -3.73
N ARG A 23 0.13 9.12 -4.69
CA ARG A 23 -1.31 8.99 -4.40
C ARG A 23 -1.58 7.84 -3.45
N SER A 24 -1.03 6.66 -3.71
CA SER A 24 -1.16 5.49 -2.84
C SER A 24 -0.58 5.72 -1.44
N LEU A 25 0.56 6.40 -1.34
CA LEU A 25 1.14 6.79 -0.05
C LEU A 25 0.26 7.80 0.69
N SER A 26 -0.21 8.84 0.02
CA SER A 26 -1.12 9.83 0.60
C SER A 26 -2.40 9.16 1.11
N LEU A 27 -2.94 8.21 0.35
CA LEU A 27 -4.11 7.42 0.73
C LEU A 27 -3.82 6.52 1.94
N ALA A 28 -2.64 5.90 2.01
CA ALA A 28 -2.24 5.12 3.17
C ALA A 28 -2.16 5.99 4.43
N MET A 29 -1.58 7.19 4.31
CA MET A 29 -1.47 8.14 5.41
C MET A 29 -2.84 8.67 5.86
N SER A 30 -3.77 8.97 4.94
CA SER A 30 -5.11 9.44 5.29
C SER A 30 -5.91 8.38 6.06
N VAL A 31 -5.89 7.13 5.56
CA VAL A 31 -6.57 5.98 6.18
C VAL A 31 -6.07 5.76 7.62
N LEU A 32 -4.76 5.83 7.83
CA LEU A 32 -4.17 5.66 9.16
C LEU A 32 -4.39 6.88 10.08
N GLY A 33 -4.55 8.08 9.51
CA GLY A 33 -4.89 9.31 10.22
C GLY A 33 -6.31 9.32 10.78
N GLU A 34 -7.30 8.87 10.00
CA GLU A 34 -8.71 8.73 10.43
C GLU A 34 -8.85 7.86 11.69
N ARG A 35 -8.08 6.78 11.77
CA ARG A 35 -8.07 5.90 12.94
C ARG A 35 -7.58 6.59 14.20
N LYS A 36 -6.56 7.46 14.10
CA LYS A 36 -6.07 8.23 15.25
C LYS A 36 -7.17 9.16 15.77
N ALA A 37 -7.88 9.83 14.88
CA ALA A 37 -9.02 10.69 15.25
C ALA A 37 -10.14 9.88 15.92
N LEU A 38 -10.50 8.70 15.38
CA LEU A 38 -11.50 7.82 15.98
C LEU A 38 -11.05 7.27 17.34
N ALA A 39 -9.80 6.82 17.46
CA ALA A 39 -9.27 6.32 18.73
C ALA A 39 -9.26 7.41 19.81
N LEU A 40 -8.92 8.65 19.45
CA LEU A 40 -9.00 9.82 20.34
C LEU A 40 -10.45 10.17 20.72
N ALA A 41 -11.39 10.06 19.78
CA ALA A 41 -12.81 10.27 20.06
C ALA A 41 -13.37 9.18 21.00
N LEU A 42 -12.95 7.93 20.84
CA LEU A 42 -13.36 6.80 21.68
C LEU A 42 -12.64 6.74 23.03
N SER A 43 -11.42 7.29 23.15
CA SER A 43 -10.63 7.26 24.39
C SER A 43 -11.08 8.29 25.43
N GLY A 44 -12.06 9.15 25.12
CA GLY A 44 -12.69 10.07 26.09
C GLY A 44 -11.77 11.10 26.74
N THR A 45 -10.47 11.12 26.42
CA THR A 45 -9.43 11.89 27.13
C THR A 45 -9.39 13.38 26.78
N GLY A 46 -10.46 13.93 26.21
CA GLY A 46 -10.60 15.35 25.89
C GLY A 46 -12.00 15.92 26.14
N PHE A 47 -12.89 15.17 26.79
CA PHE A 47 -14.29 15.57 27.00
C PHE A 47 -14.59 16.13 28.39
N ASP A 48 -13.57 16.36 29.23
CA ASP A 48 -13.78 16.97 30.56
C ASP A 48 -13.88 18.52 30.50
N GLU A 49 -13.59 19.15 29.35
CA GLU A 49 -13.72 20.60 29.15
C GLU A 49 -14.81 21.03 28.15
N LEU A 50 -15.40 20.10 27.39
CA LEU A 50 -16.49 20.38 26.46
C LEU A 50 -17.58 19.33 26.70
N GLY A 51 -18.67 19.75 27.34
CA GLY A 51 -19.75 18.88 27.80
C GLY A 51 -20.17 17.82 26.79
N ALA A 52 -20.45 16.62 27.33
CA ALA A 52 -20.93 15.41 26.66
C ALA A 52 -21.54 15.66 25.27
N ILE A 53 -20.72 15.50 24.23
CA ILE A 53 -21.24 15.33 22.87
C ILE A 53 -21.80 13.91 22.82
N ASP A 54 -23.13 13.82 22.84
CA ASP A 54 -23.86 12.58 22.60
C ASP A 54 -23.65 12.16 21.13
N LEU A 55 -22.57 11.41 20.89
CA LEU A 55 -22.31 10.82 19.59
C LEU A 55 -23.32 9.67 19.41
N PRO A 56 -24.16 9.70 18.35
CA PRO A 56 -25.10 8.62 18.11
C PRO A 56 -24.37 7.28 18.02
N PRO A 57 -24.96 6.17 18.50
CA PRO A 57 -24.34 4.86 18.41
C PRO A 57 -24.03 4.57 16.93
N GLY A 58 -22.74 4.49 16.60
CA GLY A 58 -22.31 4.07 15.28
C GLY A 58 -22.83 2.66 14.98
N PRO A 59 -23.03 2.31 13.70
CA PRO A 59 -23.47 0.96 13.35
C PRO A 59 -22.55 -0.09 13.99
N ALA A 60 -23.14 -1.14 14.55
CA ALA A 60 -22.40 -2.30 15.03
C ALA A 60 -21.54 -2.83 13.86
N GLY A 61 -20.22 -2.65 13.96
CA GLY A 61 -19.26 -2.95 12.87
C GLY A 61 -18.34 -1.79 12.45
N GLY A 62 -18.54 -0.57 12.95
CA GLY A 62 -17.66 0.57 12.64
C GLY A 62 -16.19 0.36 13.07
N LEU A 63 -15.97 -0.29 14.21
CA LEU A 63 -14.63 -0.62 14.70
C LEU A 63 -13.95 -1.69 13.83
N ASP A 64 -14.71 -2.65 13.32
CA ASP A 64 -14.20 -3.70 12.45
C ASP A 64 -13.85 -3.14 11.07
N ARG A 65 -14.67 -2.23 10.52
CA ARG A 65 -14.33 -1.50 9.29
C ARG A 65 -13.02 -0.72 9.41
N VAL A 66 -12.79 -0.03 10.53
CA VAL A 66 -11.55 0.73 10.76
C VAL A 66 -10.34 -0.18 10.87
N ARG A 67 -10.49 -1.37 11.46
CA ARG A 67 -9.43 -2.39 11.50
C ARG A 67 -9.16 -2.96 10.11
N LEU A 68 -10.19 -3.29 9.34
CA LEU A 68 -10.08 -3.80 7.98
C LEU A 68 -9.42 -2.78 7.04
N ARG A 69 -9.75 -1.48 7.16
CA ARG A 69 -9.08 -0.41 6.41
C ARG A 69 -7.57 -0.37 6.62
N ALA A 70 -7.07 -0.77 7.80
CA ALA A 70 -5.63 -0.82 8.08
C ALA A 70 -4.89 -1.95 7.34
N ALA A 71 -5.60 -2.96 6.81
CA ALA A 71 -5.02 -4.01 5.98
C ALA A 71 -4.42 -3.43 4.68
N ALA A 72 -5.05 -2.42 4.10
CA ALA A 72 -4.63 -1.86 2.82
C ALA A 72 -3.27 -1.12 2.90
N PRO A 73 -3.03 -0.20 3.85
CA PRO A 73 -1.69 0.37 4.08
C PRO A 73 -0.62 -0.67 4.43
N LEU A 74 -0.97 -1.71 5.19
CA LEU A 74 -0.04 -2.80 5.53
C LEU A 74 0.37 -3.60 4.30
N TYR A 75 -0.58 -3.98 3.45
CA TYR A 75 -0.31 -4.68 2.20
C TYR A 75 0.56 -3.84 1.26
N PHE A 76 0.22 -2.56 1.10
CA PHE A 76 1.01 -1.61 0.31
C PHE A 76 2.44 -1.53 0.81
N ALA A 77 2.63 -1.36 2.13
CA ALA A 77 3.94 -1.30 2.75
C ALA A 77 4.73 -2.61 2.59
N ALA A 78 4.09 -3.77 2.77
CA ALA A 78 4.70 -5.08 2.57
C ALA A 78 5.23 -5.22 1.14
N LYS A 79 4.47 -4.78 0.13
CA LYS A 79 4.94 -4.83 -1.26
C LYS A 79 6.06 -3.83 -1.55
N LEU A 80 6.11 -2.67 -0.89
CA LEU A 80 7.26 -1.77 -0.99
C LEU A 80 8.50 -2.33 -0.27
N GLU A 81 8.31 -3.10 0.80
CA GLU A 81 9.39 -3.86 1.44
C GLU A 81 9.93 -4.95 0.50
N ASP A 82 9.04 -5.75 -0.12
CA ASP A 82 9.41 -6.76 -1.11
C ASP A 82 10.16 -6.14 -2.30
N ALA A 83 9.78 -4.91 -2.70
CA ALA A 83 10.47 -4.14 -3.72
C ALA A 83 11.87 -3.68 -3.28
N GLY A 84 12.21 -3.76 -1.99
CA GLY A 84 13.51 -3.35 -1.44
C GLY A 84 13.60 -1.87 -1.09
N LEU A 85 12.48 -1.14 -0.99
CA LEU A 85 12.48 0.32 -0.77
C LEU A 85 13.16 0.71 0.55
N LEU A 86 12.64 0.23 1.69
CA LEU A 86 13.21 0.54 3.01
C LEU A 86 14.63 -0.01 3.19
N PRO A 87 14.94 -1.27 2.81
CA PRO A 87 16.31 -1.77 2.83
C PRO A 87 17.31 -0.93 2.03
N THR A 88 16.88 -0.33 0.92
CA THR A 88 17.71 0.57 0.11
C THR A 88 17.89 1.92 0.82
N ALA A 89 16.82 2.47 1.39
CA ALA A 89 16.86 3.70 2.16
C ALA A 89 17.85 3.61 3.35
N GLU A 90 17.82 2.50 4.08
CA GLU A 90 18.77 2.22 5.18
C GLU A 90 20.21 2.12 4.70
N LEU A 91 20.43 1.45 3.57
CA LEU A 91 21.77 1.32 2.98
C LEU A 91 22.33 2.69 2.59
N ILE A 92 21.55 3.50 1.89
CA ILE A 92 21.94 4.86 1.50
C ILE A 92 22.23 5.71 2.73
N ALA A 93 21.37 5.66 3.75
CA ALA A 93 21.56 6.41 4.98
C ALA A 93 22.82 5.98 5.75
N GLY A 94 23.11 4.67 5.77
CA GLY A 94 24.34 4.13 6.36
C GLY A 94 25.60 4.55 5.60
N LEU A 95 25.58 4.51 4.26
CA LEU A 95 26.67 4.98 3.40
C LEU A 95 26.91 6.49 3.56
N PHE A 96 25.85 7.27 3.72
CA PHE A 96 25.96 8.70 3.99
C PHE A 96 26.61 8.96 5.35
N ALA A 97 26.12 8.29 6.39
CA ALA A 97 26.60 8.47 7.76
C ALA A 97 28.04 7.99 7.97
N SER A 98 28.52 7.02 7.18
CA SER A 98 29.91 6.57 7.20
C SER A 98 30.88 7.48 6.43
N GLY A 99 30.35 8.45 5.68
CA GLY A 99 31.14 9.31 4.80
C GLY A 99 31.52 8.67 3.46
N ALA A 100 30.93 7.53 3.11
CA ALA A 100 31.17 6.88 1.81
C ALA A 100 30.57 7.65 0.63
N ILE A 101 29.49 8.40 0.87
CA ILE A 101 28.94 9.36 -0.11
C ILE A 101 29.68 10.68 0.05
N THR A 102 30.60 10.97 -0.85
CA THR A 102 31.46 12.17 -0.82
C THR A 102 30.96 13.30 -1.72
N GLN A 103 29.95 13.04 -2.55
CA GLN A 103 29.35 14.03 -3.43
C GLN A 103 28.47 15.02 -2.64
N PRO A 104 28.40 16.29 -3.07
CA PRO A 104 27.50 17.26 -2.45
C PRO A 104 26.05 16.91 -2.79
N ILE A 105 25.29 16.39 -1.82
CA ILE A 105 23.86 16.04 -1.99
C ILE A 105 22.91 17.16 -1.53
N GLY A 106 23.43 18.31 -1.09
CA GLY A 106 22.63 19.50 -0.83
C GLY A 106 21.66 19.38 0.36
N PRO A 107 20.49 20.03 0.32
CA PRO A 107 19.54 20.09 1.44
C PRO A 107 19.04 18.73 1.93
N VAL A 108 19.03 17.71 1.06
CA VAL A 108 18.55 16.35 1.39
C VAL A 108 19.43 15.65 2.43
N ALA A 109 20.67 16.11 2.63
CA ALA A 109 21.59 15.60 3.66
C ALA A 109 20.98 15.60 5.06
N ARG A 110 20.15 16.60 5.38
CA ARG A 110 19.46 16.66 6.68
C ARG A 110 18.46 15.51 6.82
N MET A 111 17.64 15.27 5.80
CA MET A 111 16.65 14.19 5.81
C MET A 111 17.29 12.81 5.98
N ILE A 112 18.42 12.58 5.30
CA ILE A 112 19.15 11.31 5.40
C ILE A 112 19.75 11.13 6.80
N ASN A 113 20.34 12.20 7.37
CA ASN A 113 20.86 12.18 8.74
C ASN A 113 19.78 11.92 9.78
N ASP A 114 18.63 12.59 9.66
CA ASP A 114 17.51 12.43 10.58
C ASP A 114 16.96 10.99 10.50
N PHE A 115 16.79 10.45 9.29
CA PHE A 115 16.39 9.06 9.06
C PHE A 115 17.36 8.05 9.67
N TRP A 116 18.67 8.30 9.55
CA TRP A 116 19.72 7.45 10.13
C TRP A 116 19.75 7.50 11.66
N ARG A 117 19.53 8.68 12.25
CA ARG A 117 19.51 8.86 13.72
C ARG A 117 18.35 8.11 14.35
N ALA A 118 17.17 8.18 13.74
CA ALA A 118 15.96 7.50 14.22
C ALA A 118 15.99 5.97 14.06
N ARG A 119 17.03 5.37 13.44
CA ARG A 119 17.03 3.93 13.10
C ARG A 119 16.85 2.97 14.28
N ARG A 120 17.21 3.38 15.50
CA ARG A 120 17.05 2.56 16.72
C ARG A 120 15.66 2.68 17.34
N GLU A 121 14.89 3.69 16.93
CA GLU A 121 13.52 3.95 17.38
C GLU A 121 12.50 3.35 16.40
N ARG A 122 12.92 3.10 15.16
CA ARG A 122 12.10 2.49 14.10
C ARG A 122 12.11 0.96 14.20
N LEU A 123 11.02 0.34 13.75
CA LEU A 123 10.93 -1.11 13.58
C LEU A 123 12.05 -1.61 12.65
N SER A 124 12.77 -2.63 13.10
CA SER A 124 13.78 -3.36 12.33
C SER A 124 13.16 -4.13 11.15
N ALA A 125 14.00 -4.59 10.23
CA ALA A 125 13.54 -5.37 9.08
C ALA A 125 12.81 -6.67 9.53
N ASP A 126 13.34 -7.34 10.54
CA ASP A 126 12.76 -8.59 11.07
C ASP A 126 11.41 -8.35 11.75
N GLU A 127 11.28 -7.26 12.52
CA GLU A 127 10.00 -6.88 13.13
C GLU A 127 8.95 -6.55 12.08
N ARG A 128 9.31 -5.76 11.04
CA ARG A 128 8.40 -5.47 9.92
C ARG A 128 7.99 -6.74 9.19
N ALA A 129 8.94 -7.64 8.90
CA ALA A 129 8.67 -8.91 8.24
C ALA A 129 7.70 -9.79 9.07
N ALA A 130 7.87 -9.86 10.39
CA ALA A 130 6.96 -10.58 11.26
C ALA A 130 5.53 -9.99 11.25
N ILE A 131 5.40 -8.66 11.22
CA ILE A 131 4.10 -7.98 11.11
C ILE A 131 3.44 -8.30 9.77
N TYR A 132 4.19 -8.23 8.66
CA TYR A 132 3.66 -8.54 7.34
C TYR A 132 3.25 -10.00 7.21
N ALA A 133 4.09 -10.94 7.65
CA ALA A 133 3.82 -12.37 7.58
C ALA A 133 2.53 -12.75 8.33
N ARG A 134 2.23 -12.05 9.43
CA ARG A 134 0.99 -12.24 10.18
C ARG A 134 -0.23 -11.67 9.45
N ALA A 135 -0.12 -10.47 8.89
CA ALA A 135 -1.25 -9.76 8.26
C ALA A 135 -1.57 -10.24 6.83
N VAL A 136 -0.53 -10.61 6.07
CA VAL A 136 -0.58 -10.90 4.64
C VAL A 136 0.18 -12.20 4.38
N GLU A 137 -0.37 -13.32 4.83
CA GLU A 137 0.26 -14.65 4.76
C GLU A 137 0.22 -15.24 3.32
N PRO A 138 1.33 -15.29 2.54
CA PRO A 138 1.31 -15.46 1.07
C PRO A 138 1.23 -16.89 0.50
N PRO A 139 0.48 -17.83 1.08
CA PRO A 139 -0.35 -18.57 0.11
C PRO A 139 -1.83 -18.32 0.33
N TYR A 140 -2.23 -18.10 1.58
CA TYR A 140 -3.64 -18.02 1.91
C TYR A 140 -4.23 -16.67 1.54
N PHE A 141 -3.55 -15.57 1.90
CA PHE A 141 -3.96 -14.22 1.51
C PHE A 141 -4.04 -14.08 -0.01
N ASP A 142 -3.00 -14.53 -0.74
CA ASP A 142 -2.95 -14.37 -2.20
C ASP A 142 -4.07 -15.15 -2.90
N ARG A 143 -4.44 -16.32 -2.39
CA ARG A 143 -5.59 -17.07 -2.90
C ARG A 143 -6.91 -16.31 -2.69
N LEU A 144 -7.15 -15.77 -1.50
CA LEU A 144 -8.36 -15.02 -1.21
C LEU A 144 -8.44 -13.70 -2.01
N MET A 145 -7.32 -12.99 -2.08
CA MET A 145 -7.20 -11.76 -2.85
C MET A 145 -7.40 -12.01 -4.35
N ALA A 146 -6.90 -13.12 -4.87
CA ALA A 146 -7.17 -13.56 -6.25
C ALA A 146 -8.65 -13.80 -6.49
N ALA A 147 -9.30 -14.58 -5.62
CA ALA A 147 -10.73 -14.87 -5.73
C ALA A 147 -11.57 -13.58 -5.70
N LEU A 148 -11.21 -12.62 -4.85
CA LEU A 148 -11.84 -11.31 -4.81
C LEU A 148 -11.65 -10.54 -6.13
N CYS A 149 -10.41 -10.44 -6.62
CA CYS A 149 -10.13 -9.74 -7.86
C CYS A 149 -10.83 -10.40 -9.07
N GLU A 150 -10.88 -11.73 -9.12
CA GLU A 150 -11.60 -12.49 -10.15
C GLU A 150 -13.11 -12.23 -10.10
N ALA A 151 -13.71 -12.19 -8.90
CA ALA A 151 -15.13 -11.87 -8.73
C ALA A 151 -15.47 -10.42 -9.14
N ILE A 152 -14.60 -9.46 -8.81
CA ILE A 152 -14.73 -8.05 -9.22
C ILE A 152 -14.75 -7.95 -10.75
N VAL A 153 -13.79 -8.58 -11.43
CA VAL A 153 -13.69 -8.54 -12.89
C VAL A 153 -14.88 -9.25 -13.53
N ALA A 154 -15.28 -10.42 -13.01
CA ALA A 154 -16.44 -11.15 -13.53
C ALA A 154 -17.73 -10.32 -13.46
N GLN A 155 -18.00 -9.66 -12.33
CA GLN A 155 -19.20 -8.83 -12.19
C GLN A 155 -19.17 -7.58 -13.09
N ALA A 156 -17.98 -7.03 -13.36
CA ALA A 156 -17.81 -5.91 -14.29
C ALA A 156 -18.04 -6.33 -15.76
N ASP A 157 -17.63 -7.53 -16.15
CA ASP A 157 -17.84 -8.08 -17.49
C ASP A 157 -19.32 -8.49 -17.73
N GLY A 158 -20.02 -8.88 -16.66
CA GLY A 158 -21.45 -9.14 -16.66
C GLY A 158 -21.96 -9.46 -15.26
N SER A 159 -23.01 -8.78 -14.83
CA SER A 159 -23.59 -9.00 -13.49
C SER A 159 -24.90 -9.78 -13.58
N ASP A 160 -24.91 -10.99 -13.03
CA ASP A 160 -26.13 -11.70 -12.65
C ASP A 160 -26.14 -12.00 -11.14
N ILE A 161 -27.21 -12.66 -10.65
CA ILE A 161 -27.39 -12.96 -9.22
C ILE A 161 -26.24 -13.83 -8.70
N ARG A 162 -25.70 -14.74 -9.52
CA ARG A 162 -24.58 -15.61 -9.20
C ARG A 162 -23.32 -14.81 -8.95
N GLU A 163 -22.94 -13.87 -9.81
CA GLU A 163 -21.72 -13.07 -9.61
C GLU A 163 -21.84 -12.22 -8.35
N ARG A 164 -23.05 -11.76 -8.00
CA ARG A 164 -23.30 -11.02 -6.74
C ARG A 164 -23.11 -11.89 -5.51
N VAL A 165 -23.63 -13.12 -5.52
CA VAL A 165 -23.47 -14.07 -4.42
C VAL A 165 -22.02 -14.54 -4.30
N VAL A 166 -21.34 -14.77 -5.42
CA VAL A 166 -19.90 -15.10 -5.43
C VAL A 166 -19.08 -13.95 -4.84
N LEU A 167 -19.36 -12.71 -5.25
CA LEU A 167 -18.67 -11.51 -4.73
C LEU A 167 -18.87 -11.35 -3.22
N GLU A 168 -20.11 -11.51 -2.72
CA GLU A 168 -20.40 -11.53 -1.28
C GLU A 168 -19.59 -12.61 -0.55
N THR A 169 -19.56 -13.83 -1.09
CA THR A 169 -18.86 -14.96 -0.46
C THR A 169 -17.35 -14.73 -0.35
N VAL A 170 -16.72 -14.20 -1.40
CA VAL A 170 -15.26 -13.93 -1.38
C VAL A 170 -14.91 -12.71 -0.53
N ILE A 171 -15.81 -11.72 -0.43
CA ILE A 171 -15.68 -10.60 0.50
C ILE A 171 -15.67 -11.13 1.93
N ASP A 172 -16.66 -11.93 2.31
CA ASP A 172 -16.80 -12.45 3.67
C ASP A 172 -15.58 -13.31 4.06
N ALA A 173 -15.10 -14.16 3.16
CA ALA A 173 -13.93 -14.99 3.40
C ALA A 173 -12.65 -14.16 3.65
N LEU A 174 -12.44 -13.08 2.89
CA LEU A 174 -11.27 -12.22 3.08
C LEU A 174 -11.42 -11.30 4.29
N VAL A 175 -12.63 -10.82 4.58
CA VAL A 175 -12.95 -10.05 5.79
C VAL A 175 -12.69 -10.90 7.04
N GLU A 176 -13.15 -12.14 7.07
CA GLU A 176 -12.92 -13.06 8.19
C GLU A 176 -11.42 -13.28 8.41
N PHE A 177 -10.67 -13.56 7.34
CA PHE A 177 -9.23 -13.75 7.39
C PHE A 177 -8.50 -12.53 7.98
N LEU A 178 -8.81 -11.33 7.46
CA LEU A 178 -8.16 -10.09 7.87
C LEU A 178 -8.55 -9.67 9.29
N SER A 179 -9.80 -9.88 9.70
CA SER A 179 -10.29 -9.51 11.04
C SER A 179 -9.56 -10.27 12.15
N GLN A 180 -9.10 -11.49 11.87
CA GLN A 180 -8.33 -12.30 12.82
C GLN A 180 -6.84 -11.92 12.90
N ARG A 181 -6.31 -11.19 11.89
CA ARG A 181 -4.87 -10.99 11.69
C ARG A 181 -4.42 -9.52 11.77
N VAL A 182 -5.32 -8.58 11.47
CA VAL A 182 -5.07 -7.14 11.57
C VAL A 182 -5.54 -6.63 12.94
N ASP A 183 -4.76 -6.96 13.96
CA ASP A 183 -5.00 -6.50 15.32
C ASP A 183 -4.60 -5.01 15.52
N PRO A 184 -4.92 -4.41 16.68
CA PRO A 184 -4.58 -3.01 16.94
C PRO A 184 -3.08 -2.68 16.86
N MET A 185 -2.21 -3.66 17.14
CA MET A 185 -0.76 -3.52 17.13
C MET A 185 -0.22 -3.49 15.70
N ALA A 186 -0.68 -4.39 14.82
CA ALA A 186 -0.37 -4.36 13.39
C ALA A 186 -0.80 -3.03 12.78
N ALA A 187 -1.99 -2.56 13.12
CA ALA A 187 -2.50 -1.30 12.59
C ALA A 187 -1.77 -0.07 13.18
N MET A 188 -1.15 -0.15 14.36
CA MET A 188 -0.24 0.89 14.86
C MET A 188 1.10 0.86 14.11
N ALA A 189 1.68 -0.33 13.98
CA ALA A 189 2.92 -0.52 13.23
C ALA A 189 2.79 -0.09 11.77
N ALA A 190 1.63 -0.29 11.14
CA ALA A 190 1.31 0.21 9.81
C ALA A 190 1.61 1.71 9.66
N ARG A 191 1.30 2.50 10.68
CA ARG A 191 1.53 3.95 10.70
C ARG A 191 3.01 4.27 10.71
N ASP A 192 3.76 3.67 11.63
CA ASP A 192 5.20 3.91 11.76
C ASP A 192 5.93 3.47 10.48
N ILE A 193 5.52 2.32 9.91
CA ILE A 193 6.05 1.80 8.65
C ILE A 193 5.77 2.77 7.49
N VAL A 194 4.52 3.22 7.31
CA VAL A 194 4.14 4.15 6.23
C VAL A 194 4.84 5.50 6.38
N GLU A 195 5.01 5.99 7.61
CA GLU A 195 5.77 7.20 7.88
C GLU A 195 7.25 7.05 7.51
N ASN A 196 7.86 5.90 7.83
CA ASN A 196 9.23 5.57 7.42
C ASN A 196 9.37 5.49 5.90
N ILE A 197 8.38 4.90 5.21
CA ILE A 197 8.31 4.85 3.75
C ILE A 197 8.23 6.28 3.18
N ASN A 198 7.42 7.15 3.76
CA ASN A 198 7.30 8.55 3.33
C ASN A 198 8.63 9.30 3.50
N GLN A 199 9.32 9.14 4.62
CA GLN A 199 10.63 9.74 4.85
C GLN A 199 11.67 9.23 3.84
N ALA A 200 11.71 7.91 3.62
CA ALA A 200 12.60 7.27 2.64
C ALA A 200 12.35 7.81 1.22
N LEU A 201 11.09 7.85 0.78
CA LEU A 201 10.72 8.41 -0.52
C LEU A 201 11.06 9.89 -0.62
N GLY A 202 10.99 10.63 0.48
CA GLY A 202 11.36 12.05 0.55
C GLY A 202 12.78 12.30 0.06
N PHE A 203 13.77 11.51 0.53
CA PHE A 203 15.15 11.70 0.10
C PHE A 203 15.53 10.88 -1.14
N MET A 204 15.01 9.67 -1.33
CA MET A 204 15.37 8.82 -2.49
C MET A 204 14.90 9.38 -3.83
N ARG A 205 13.89 10.27 -3.81
CA ARG A 205 13.40 10.99 -4.99
C ARG A 205 14.24 12.21 -5.33
N ASP A 206 15.17 12.62 -4.48
CA ASP A 206 16.00 13.79 -4.71
C ASP A 206 16.96 13.56 -5.90
N ARG A 207 17.01 14.53 -6.81
CA ARG A 207 17.80 14.44 -8.05
C ARG A 207 19.30 14.51 -7.78
N MET A 208 19.74 15.24 -6.76
CA MET A 208 21.17 15.32 -6.42
C MET A 208 21.65 13.99 -5.83
N LEU A 209 20.83 13.37 -4.99
CA LEU A 209 21.11 12.03 -4.48
C LEU A 209 21.17 11.00 -5.62
N GLN A 210 20.17 10.96 -6.50
CA GLN A 210 20.17 10.05 -7.65
C GLN A 210 21.41 10.25 -8.55
N ALA A 211 21.78 11.51 -8.81
CA ALA A 211 22.99 11.84 -9.57
C ALA A 211 24.29 11.38 -8.88
N ALA A 212 24.37 11.46 -7.55
CA ALA A 212 25.52 10.98 -6.78
C ALA A 212 25.75 9.46 -6.94
N PHE A 213 24.68 8.70 -7.18
CA PHE A 213 24.72 7.27 -7.49
C PHE A 213 24.73 6.96 -9.00
N GLY A 214 24.77 7.98 -9.86
CA GLY A 214 24.80 7.81 -11.31
C GLY A 214 23.50 7.26 -11.91
N VAL A 215 22.36 7.44 -11.25
CA VAL A 215 21.05 6.95 -11.71
C VAL A 215 20.07 8.08 -11.99
N GLN A 216 18.98 7.73 -12.70
CA GLN A 216 17.97 8.70 -13.16
C GLN A 216 16.61 8.54 -12.47
N SER A 217 16.45 7.55 -11.59
CA SER A 217 15.20 7.33 -10.87
C SER A 217 15.45 6.67 -9.51
N LEU A 218 14.48 6.82 -8.59
CA LEU A 218 14.52 6.13 -7.30
C LEU A 218 14.50 4.60 -7.48
N TRP A 219 13.78 4.09 -8.48
CA TRP A 219 13.67 2.65 -8.73
C TRP A 219 14.98 2.08 -9.28
N SER A 220 15.75 2.89 -9.99
CA SER A 220 17.13 2.53 -10.36
C SER A 220 18.04 2.46 -9.13
N LEU A 221 17.87 3.32 -8.11
CA LEU A 221 18.58 3.17 -6.83
C LEU A 221 18.24 1.83 -6.16
N VAL A 222 16.95 1.51 -6.10
CA VAL A 222 16.44 0.25 -5.52
C VAL A 222 16.95 -0.96 -6.30
N ALA A 223 16.92 -0.91 -7.63
CA ALA A 223 17.43 -1.99 -8.47
C ALA A 223 18.94 -2.23 -8.28
N ILE A 224 19.77 -1.18 -8.21
CA ILE A 224 21.21 -1.34 -7.95
C ILE A 224 21.46 -1.97 -6.58
N ALA A 225 20.73 -1.54 -5.56
CA ALA A 225 20.84 -2.12 -4.22
C ALA A 225 20.30 -3.56 -4.16
N GLY A 226 19.30 -3.88 -4.98
CA GLY A 226 18.73 -5.22 -5.15
C GLY A 226 19.65 -6.18 -5.91
N ASP A 227 20.33 -5.71 -6.96
CA ASP A 227 21.26 -6.52 -7.77
C ASP A 227 22.42 -7.03 -6.90
N ALA A 228 22.91 -6.20 -5.98
CA ALA A 228 23.90 -6.61 -4.97
C ALA A 228 23.42 -7.75 -4.05
N ARG A 229 22.10 -8.02 -4.02
CA ARG A 229 21.42 -9.08 -3.27
C ARG A 229 20.80 -10.16 -4.18
N GLY A 230 21.06 -10.11 -5.49
CA GLY A 230 20.53 -11.06 -6.47
C GLY A 230 19.09 -10.79 -6.93
N GLN A 231 18.53 -9.61 -6.66
CA GLN A 231 17.20 -9.19 -7.09
C GLN A 231 17.29 -8.19 -8.26
N GLY A 232 16.85 -8.60 -9.46
CA GLY A 232 16.86 -7.73 -10.65
C GLY A 232 15.86 -6.57 -10.60
N ALA A 233 15.94 -5.67 -11.58
CA ALA A 233 15.06 -4.49 -11.70
C ALA A 233 13.57 -4.78 -12.02
N GLY A 234 13.28 -5.85 -12.77
CA GLY A 234 11.91 -6.25 -13.14
C GLY A 234 10.99 -6.55 -11.94
N PRO A 235 11.45 -7.32 -10.94
CA PRO A 235 10.75 -7.53 -9.68
C PRO A 235 10.30 -6.24 -8.97
N VAL A 236 11.13 -5.19 -8.96
CA VAL A 236 10.88 -3.95 -8.21
C VAL A 236 9.56 -3.30 -8.64
N GLN A 237 9.41 -3.00 -9.93
CA GLN A 237 8.23 -2.30 -10.44
C GLN A 237 6.96 -3.15 -10.28
N ARG A 238 7.09 -4.47 -10.45
CA ARG A 238 5.99 -5.42 -10.26
C ARG A 238 5.46 -5.40 -8.82
N HIS A 239 6.35 -5.39 -7.82
CA HIS A 239 5.96 -5.28 -6.43
C HIS A 239 5.26 -3.94 -6.14
N VAL A 240 5.77 -2.83 -6.68
CA VAL A 240 5.14 -1.51 -6.52
C VAL A 240 3.72 -1.49 -7.08
N ASP A 241 3.53 -2.02 -8.29
CA ASP A 241 2.21 -2.04 -8.92
C ASP A 241 1.24 -3.00 -8.22
N LEU A 242 1.72 -4.16 -7.76
CA LEU A 242 0.97 -5.06 -6.88
C LEU A 242 0.50 -4.35 -5.62
N GLY A 243 1.39 -3.65 -4.92
CA GLY A 243 1.08 -2.92 -3.68
C GLY A 243 -0.01 -1.89 -3.87
N ARG A 244 0.08 -1.08 -4.94
CA ARG A 244 -0.91 -0.05 -5.26
C ARG A 244 -2.27 -0.63 -5.65
N ALA A 245 -2.25 -1.66 -6.49
CA ALA A 245 -3.46 -2.35 -6.92
C ALA A 245 -4.16 -3.02 -5.73
N GLY A 246 -3.40 -3.74 -4.91
CA GLY A 246 -3.94 -4.43 -3.74
C GLY A 246 -4.46 -3.46 -2.67
N GLN A 247 -3.80 -2.32 -2.47
CA GLN A 247 -4.31 -1.26 -1.58
C GLN A 247 -5.71 -0.80 -2.00
N THR A 248 -5.91 -0.57 -3.31
CA THR A 248 -7.19 -0.08 -3.85
C THR A 248 -8.29 -1.11 -3.61
N VAL A 249 -8.04 -2.37 -3.94
CA VAL A 249 -9.00 -3.47 -3.76
C VAL A 249 -9.31 -3.72 -2.27
N LEU A 250 -8.32 -3.65 -1.38
CA LEU A 250 -8.51 -3.84 0.06
C LEU A 250 -9.28 -2.68 0.72
N LEU A 251 -9.12 -1.45 0.24
CA LEU A 251 -9.94 -0.33 0.71
C LEU A 251 -11.39 -0.47 0.26
N TRP A 252 -11.60 -0.87 -0.99
CA TRP A 252 -12.93 -1.17 -1.49
C TRP A 252 -13.60 -2.30 -0.69
N LEU A 253 -12.87 -3.38 -0.41
CA LEU A 253 -13.33 -4.48 0.46
C LEU A 253 -13.82 -3.96 1.82
N ALA A 254 -13.03 -3.09 2.46
CA ALA A 254 -13.37 -2.58 3.79
C ALA A 254 -14.68 -1.77 3.79
N GLU A 255 -14.99 -1.04 2.71
CA GLU A 255 -16.28 -0.33 2.59
C GLU A 255 -17.47 -1.26 2.41
N HIS A 256 -17.27 -2.41 1.78
CA HIS A 256 -18.32 -3.37 1.43
C HIS A 256 -18.45 -4.50 2.44
N ALA A 257 -17.61 -4.54 3.49
CA ALA A 257 -17.71 -5.53 4.56
C ALA A 257 -19.11 -5.51 5.21
N GLY A 258 -19.77 -6.67 5.24
CA GLY A 258 -21.13 -6.85 5.77
C GLY A 258 -22.25 -6.38 4.84
N THR A 259 -21.95 -6.03 3.58
CA THR A 259 -22.97 -5.70 2.57
C THR A 259 -23.45 -6.98 1.90
N SER A 260 -24.75 -7.25 1.91
CA SER A 260 -25.30 -8.41 1.22
C SER A 260 -25.45 -8.16 -0.28
N ALA A 261 -25.06 -9.14 -1.09
CA ALA A 261 -25.10 -9.15 -2.56
C ALA A 261 -24.66 -7.82 -3.20
N PRO A 262 -23.43 -7.33 -2.93
CA PRO A 262 -22.97 -6.03 -3.40
C PRO A 262 -22.98 -5.97 -4.94
N LEU A 263 -23.37 -4.81 -5.44
CA LEU A 263 -23.37 -4.50 -6.87
C LEU A 263 -22.27 -3.48 -7.15
N LEU A 264 -21.31 -3.87 -7.96
CA LEU A 264 -20.21 -3.06 -8.43
C LEU A 264 -20.72 -2.05 -9.47
N ASP A 265 -20.27 -0.80 -9.36
CA ASP A 265 -20.47 0.20 -10.40
C ASP A 265 -19.59 -0.14 -11.62
N PRO A 266 -20.16 -0.46 -12.79
CA PRO A 266 -19.37 -0.76 -13.99
C PRO A 266 -18.48 0.42 -14.45
N GLY A 267 -18.78 1.64 -13.98
CA GLY A 267 -17.96 2.84 -14.19
C GLY A 267 -16.74 2.96 -13.28
N ASP A 268 -16.57 2.08 -12.28
CA ASP A 268 -15.42 2.08 -11.38
C ASP A 268 -14.17 1.46 -12.03
N PHE A 269 -13.67 2.13 -13.06
CA PHE A 269 -12.48 1.70 -13.80
C PHE A 269 -11.20 1.68 -12.94
N GLU A 270 -11.19 2.42 -11.82
CA GLU A 270 -10.07 2.41 -10.88
C GLU A 270 -10.00 1.06 -10.16
N LEU A 271 -11.11 0.61 -9.58
CA LEU A 271 -11.22 -0.69 -8.92
C LEU A 271 -11.02 -1.85 -9.90
N ILE A 272 -11.73 -1.85 -11.02
CA ILE A 272 -11.66 -2.93 -12.02
C ILE A 272 -10.22 -3.03 -12.55
N GLY A 273 -9.63 -1.90 -12.90
CA GLY A 273 -8.23 -1.85 -13.35
C GLY A 273 -7.24 -2.26 -12.25
N ALA A 274 -7.52 -1.97 -10.98
CA ALA A 274 -6.70 -2.44 -9.86
C ALA A 274 -6.78 -3.97 -9.72
N ALA A 275 -7.98 -4.56 -9.76
CA ALA A 275 -8.16 -6.00 -9.70
C ALA A 275 -7.42 -6.72 -10.85
N GLN A 276 -7.56 -6.23 -12.09
CA GLN A 276 -6.85 -6.79 -13.25
C GLN A 276 -5.32 -6.67 -13.14
N ARG A 277 -4.81 -5.51 -12.70
CA ARG A 277 -3.36 -5.30 -12.48
C ARG A 277 -2.82 -6.20 -11.39
N TRP A 278 -3.59 -6.39 -10.31
CA TRP A 278 -3.22 -7.28 -9.22
C TRP A 278 -3.10 -8.73 -9.73
N LEU A 279 -4.11 -9.22 -10.46
CA LEU A 279 -4.12 -10.57 -11.05
C LEU A 279 -2.96 -10.79 -12.02
N SER A 280 -2.69 -9.83 -12.90
CA SER A 280 -1.60 -9.89 -13.88
C SER A 280 -0.22 -9.77 -13.23
N GLY A 281 -0.14 -9.03 -12.12
CA GLY A 281 1.06 -8.79 -11.35
C GLY A 281 1.43 -9.95 -10.42
N ARG A 282 0.53 -10.90 -10.15
CA ARG A 282 0.74 -12.00 -9.18
C ARG A 282 2.04 -12.74 -9.43
N ILE A 283 2.97 -12.66 -8.47
CA ILE A 283 4.17 -13.48 -8.49
C ILE A 283 3.74 -14.87 -8.03
N GLU A 284 3.66 -15.82 -8.94
CA GLU A 284 3.46 -17.22 -8.56
C GLU A 284 4.61 -17.59 -7.63
N SER A 285 4.29 -17.93 -6.38
CA SER A 285 5.22 -18.58 -5.47
C SER A 285 5.62 -19.89 -6.15
N GLY A 286 6.76 -19.87 -6.86
CA GLY A 286 7.25 -21.03 -7.57
C GLY A 286 7.23 -22.23 -6.65
N THR A 287 6.73 -23.36 -7.17
CA THR A 287 6.91 -24.67 -6.55
C THR A 287 8.36 -24.78 -6.10
N ALA A 288 8.59 -24.72 -4.79
CA ALA A 288 9.84 -25.16 -4.22
C ALA A 288 9.95 -26.63 -4.61
N THR A 289 10.73 -26.93 -5.65
CA THR A 289 11.21 -28.28 -5.93
C THR A 289 11.85 -28.77 -4.64
N ALA A 290 11.17 -29.71 -3.98
CA ALA A 290 11.73 -30.49 -2.89
C ALA A 290 12.99 -31.23 -3.38
N PRO A 291 13.96 -31.52 -2.48
CA PRO A 291 15.21 -32.19 -2.83
C PRO A 291 14.99 -33.57 -3.47
#